data_AF-U2PPQ6-F1
#
_entry.id   AF-U2PPQ6-F1
#
_cell.length_a   1.000
_cell.length_b   1.000
_cell.length_c   1.000
_cell.angle_alpha   90.00
_cell.angle_beta   90.00
_cell.angle_gamma   90.00
#
_symmetry.space_group_name_H-M   'P 1'
#
loop_
_entity.id
_entity.type
_entity.pdbx_description
1 polymer ?
#
loop_
_entity_poly.entity_id
_entity_poly.type
_entity_poly.pdbx_seq_one_letter_code
_entity_poly.pdbx_strand_id
1 'polypeptide(L)'
;MEIPVEPQEVLARFEAIGTAGELPEVIVRAFVDIWESPRSGPQMRALLRRALEDPERFGALVDFLSTAAVEPVSARLEGLSPQQARLRLTLVASHLLGTVVIRGLMGVEPPAGLDAERLVELLEPAIRADLALGAPPKDGHRARPEDDRGR
;
A
#
# COMPACT_ATOMS: atom_id res chain seq x y z
N MET A 1 0.79 16.51 -10.34
CA MET A 1 0.81 15.16 -10.92
C MET A 1 -0.62 14.69 -11.03
N GLU A 2 -1.00 14.08 -12.14
CA GLU A 2 -2.35 13.54 -12.33
C GLU A 2 -2.29 12.03 -12.06
N ILE A 3 -3.05 11.57 -11.07
CA ILE A 3 -3.15 10.16 -10.72
C ILE A 3 -4.29 9.57 -11.56
N PRO A 4 -4.05 8.53 -12.38
CA PRO A 4 -5.02 8.01 -13.36
C PRO A 4 -6.15 7.17 -12.73
N VAL A 5 -6.29 7.24 -11.41
CA VAL A 5 -7.25 6.48 -10.62
C VAL A 5 -7.96 7.46 -9.68
N GLU A 6 -9.28 7.48 -9.74
CA GLU A 6 -10.08 8.35 -8.88
C GLU A 6 -10.16 7.76 -7.46
N PRO A 7 -9.91 8.55 -6.40
CA PRO A 7 -10.04 8.08 -5.02
C PRO A 7 -11.39 7.43 -4.74
N GLN A 8 -12.47 8.03 -5.24
CA GLN A 8 -13.85 7.54 -5.07
C GLN A 8 -14.03 6.11 -5.61
N GLU A 9 -13.35 5.79 -6.71
CA GLU A 9 -13.41 4.48 -7.35
C GLU A 9 -12.70 3.43 -6.49
N VAL A 10 -11.58 3.81 -5.87
CA VAL A 10 -10.85 2.97 -4.91
C VAL A 10 -11.72 2.73 -3.67
N LEU A 11 -12.31 3.80 -3.13
CA LEU A 11 -13.17 3.75 -1.95
C LEU A 11 -14.38 2.83 -2.13
N ALA A 12 -15.06 2.92 -3.27
CA ALA A 12 -16.23 2.11 -3.60
C ALA A 12 -15.95 0.60 -3.51
N ARG A 13 -14.72 0.16 -3.81
CA ARG A 13 -14.30 -1.25 -3.69
C ARG A 13 -14.30 -1.74 -2.24
N PHE A 14 -14.10 -0.84 -1.27
CA PHE A 14 -14.11 -1.15 0.16
C PHE A 14 -15.50 -1.02 0.80
N GLU A 15 -16.46 -0.38 0.13
CA GLU A 15 -17.84 -0.20 0.64
C GLU A 15 -18.61 -1.51 0.73
N ALA A 16 -18.32 -2.47 -0.15
CA ALA A 16 -18.99 -3.77 -0.19
C ALA A 16 -18.49 -4.77 0.88
N ILE A 17 -17.51 -4.39 1.70
CA ILE A 17 -16.91 -5.28 2.72
C ILE A 17 -17.88 -5.46 3.90
N GLY A 18 -18.25 -6.70 4.18
CA GLY A 18 -19.12 -7.05 5.31
C GLY A 18 -18.34 -7.34 6.60
N THR A 19 -17.08 -7.78 6.49
CA THR A 19 -16.26 -8.18 7.65
C THR A 19 -14.78 -7.81 7.49
N ALA A 20 -14.07 -7.61 8.61
CA ALA A 20 -12.62 -7.38 8.61
C ALA A 20 -11.81 -8.57 8.02
N GLY A 21 -12.41 -9.77 7.98
CA GLY A 21 -11.76 -10.97 7.43
C GLY A 21 -11.61 -10.97 5.91
N GLU A 22 -12.46 -10.22 5.21
CA GLU A 22 -12.47 -10.06 3.74
C GLU A 22 -11.50 -8.99 3.26
N LEU A 23 -11.05 -8.12 4.17
CA LEU A 23 -10.23 -6.96 3.87
C LEU A 23 -8.92 -7.30 3.12
N PRO A 24 -8.14 -8.34 3.50
CA PRO A 24 -6.90 -8.66 2.79
C PRO A 24 -7.13 -8.98 1.31
N GLU A 25 -8.14 -9.80 0.99
CA GLU A 25 -8.45 -10.17 -0.39
C GLU A 25 -8.91 -8.97 -1.21
N VAL A 26 -9.78 -8.12 -0.64
CA VAL A 26 -10.27 -6.92 -1.34
C VAL A 26 -9.14 -5.93 -1.62
N ILE A 27 -8.23 -5.71 -0.67
CA ILE A 27 -7.05 -4.87 -0.88
C ILE A 27 -6.22 -5.39 -2.05
N VAL A 28 -5.92 -6.69 -2.04
CA VAL A 28 -5.05 -7.30 -3.05
C VAL A 28 -5.71 -7.29 -4.43
N ARG A 29 -6.99 -7.65 -4.54
CA ARG A 29 -7.72 -7.60 -5.82
C ARG A 29 -7.79 -6.18 -6.37
N ALA A 30 -8.15 -5.20 -5.55
CA ALA A 30 -8.20 -3.80 -5.95
C ALA A 30 -6.83 -3.32 -6.48
N PHE A 31 -5.75 -3.69 -5.79
CA PHE A 31 -4.40 -3.39 -6.22
C PHE A 31 -4.07 -4.05 -7.56
N VAL A 32 -4.26 -5.36 -7.70
CA VAL A 32 -3.95 -6.10 -8.93
C VAL A 32 -4.75 -5.54 -10.12
N ASP A 33 -6.04 -5.28 -9.93
CA ASP A 33 -6.91 -4.69 -10.96
C ASP A 33 -6.37 -3.35 -11.46
N ILE A 34 -5.94 -2.46 -10.55
CA ILE A 34 -5.42 -1.14 -10.90
C ILE A 34 -4.08 -1.24 -11.65
N TRP A 35 -3.17 -2.07 -11.16
CA TRP A 35 -1.78 -2.11 -11.64
C TRP A 35 -1.56 -3.02 -12.85
N GLU A 36 -2.35 -4.08 -13.00
CA GLU A 36 -2.31 -4.98 -14.15
C GLU A 36 -3.31 -4.56 -15.26
N SER A 37 -4.21 -3.61 -14.98
CA SER A 37 -5.11 -3.03 -15.99
C SER A 37 -4.34 -2.47 -17.19
N PRO A 38 -4.74 -2.79 -18.44
CA PRO A 38 -4.14 -2.21 -19.64
C PRO A 38 -4.28 -0.68 -19.71
N ARG A 39 -5.30 -0.11 -19.04
CA ARG A 39 -5.59 1.32 -19.05
C ARG A 39 -4.76 2.07 -18.01
N SER A 40 -4.84 1.68 -16.74
CA SER A 40 -4.23 2.41 -15.61
C SER A 40 -2.81 1.93 -15.29
N GLY A 41 -2.51 0.65 -15.50
CA GLY A 41 -1.23 0.03 -15.11
C GLY A 41 0.01 0.72 -15.69
N PRO A 42 0.10 0.98 -17.01
CA PRO A 42 1.24 1.69 -17.59
C PRO A 42 1.44 3.09 -17.01
N GLN A 43 0.35 3.82 -16.77
CA GLN A 43 0.38 5.17 -16.21
C GLN A 43 0.83 5.15 -14.74
N MET A 44 0.31 4.21 -13.94
CA MET A 44 0.71 4.02 -12.54
C MET A 44 2.19 3.66 -12.41
N ARG A 45 2.70 2.74 -13.25
CA ARG A 45 4.14 2.39 -13.28
C ARG A 45 5.01 3.57 -13.67
N ALA A 46 4.56 4.40 -14.63
CA ALA A 46 5.29 5.60 -15.01
C ALA A 46 5.33 6.64 -13.87
N LEU A 47 4.22 6.81 -13.14
CA LEU A 47 4.17 7.68 -11.96
C LEU A 47 5.09 7.20 -10.85
N LEU A 48 5.06 5.91 -10.53
CA LEU A 48 5.94 5.35 -9.50
C LEU A 48 7.41 5.51 -9.86
N ARG A 49 7.79 5.26 -11.12
CA ARG A 49 9.18 5.47 -11.59
C ARG A 49 9.62 6.92 -11.34
N ARG A 50 8.81 7.90 -11.72
CA ARG A 50 9.10 9.32 -11.51
C ARG A 50 9.20 9.69 -10.03
N ALA A 51 8.35 9.09 -9.19
CA ALA A 51 8.36 9.31 -7.75
C ALA A 51 9.63 8.73 -7.09
N LEU A 52 10.15 7.60 -7.59
CA LEU A 52 11.40 7.01 -7.12
C LEU A 52 12.64 7.83 -7.52
N GLU A 53 12.57 8.57 -8.63
CA GLU A 53 13.64 9.45 -9.11
C GLU A 53 13.67 10.80 -8.39
N ASP A 54 12.55 11.24 -7.81
CA ASP A 54 12.37 12.54 -7.17
C ASP A 54 11.59 12.39 -5.84
N PRO A 55 12.29 12.37 -4.70
CA PRO A 55 11.68 12.17 -3.38
C PRO A 55 10.61 13.21 -3.03
N GLU A 56 10.68 14.44 -3.54
CA GLU A 56 9.65 15.46 -3.28
C GLU A 56 8.32 15.12 -3.97
N ARG A 57 8.37 14.43 -5.12
CA ARG A 57 7.17 13.92 -5.82
C ARG A 57 6.60 12.67 -5.15
N PHE A 58 7.39 11.95 -4.36
CA PHE A 58 6.93 10.79 -3.60
C PHE A 58 5.86 11.19 -2.57
N GLY A 59 5.92 12.42 -2.03
CA GLY A 59 4.94 12.94 -1.06
C GLY A 59 3.50 12.88 -1.57
N ALA A 60 3.24 13.33 -2.79
CA ALA A 60 1.87 13.34 -3.34
C ALA A 60 1.29 11.93 -3.58
N LEU A 61 2.14 10.94 -3.90
CA LEU A 61 1.70 9.54 -4.01
C LEU A 61 1.37 8.96 -2.63
N VAL A 62 2.18 9.29 -1.61
CA VAL A 62 1.95 8.90 -0.22
C VAL A 62 0.67 9.54 0.34
N ASP A 63 0.41 10.81 0.02
CA ASP A 63 -0.80 11.51 0.42
C ASP A 63 -2.04 10.87 -0.22
N PHE A 64 -1.98 10.58 -1.53
CA PHE A 64 -3.05 9.85 -2.21
C PHE A 64 -3.31 8.49 -1.57
N LEU A 65 -2.28 7.69 -1.32
CA LEU A 65 -2.43 6.38 -0.66
C LEU A 65 -3.03 6.54 0.74
N SER A 66 -2.64 7.59 1.46
CA SER A 66 -3.15 7.88 2.80
C SER A 66 -4.66 8.17 2.78
N THR A 67 -5.11 9.07 1.89
CA THR A 67 -6.52 9.46 1.81
C THR A 67 -7.39 8.41 1.12
N ALA A 68 -6.92 7.80 0.03
CA ALA A 68 -7.73 6.89 -0.78
C ALA A 68 -7.79 5.46 -0.21
N ALA A 69 -6.81 5.06 0.62
CA ALA A 69 -6.74 3.70 1.15
C ALA A 69 -6.57 3.65 2.67
N VAL A 70 -5.59 4.37 3.25
CA VAL A 70 -5.23 4.19 4.67
C VAL A 70 -6.35 4.64 5.61
N GLU A 71 -6.90 5.84 5.44
CA GLU A 71 -7.97 6.37 6.29
C GLU A 71 -9.27 5.52 6.24
N PRO A 72 -9.83 5.19 5.05
CA PRO A 72 -11.03 4.37 4.92
C PRO A 72 -10.88 2.95 5.46
N VAL A 73 -9.69 2.35 5.27
CA VAL A 73 -9.42 1.00 5.75
C VAL A 73 -9.17 1.01 7.26
N SER A 74 -8.48 2.02 7.79
CA SER A 74 -8.27 2.18 9.24
C SER A 74 -9.60 2.22 10.01
N ALA A 75 -10.62 2.90 9.45
CA ALA A 75 -11.95 2.98 10.07
C ALA A 75 -12.66 1.62 10.20
N ARG A 76 -12.23 0.61 9.42
CA ARG A 76 -12.77 -0.77 9.45
C ARG A 76 -11.95 -1.70 10.36
N LEU A 77 -10.76 -1.27 10.81
CA LEU A 77 -9.91 -2.05 11.70
C LEU A 77 -10.30 -1.78 13.16
N GLU A 78 -11.22 -2.58 13.67
CA GLU A 78 -11.67 -2.49 15.07
C GLU A 78 -10.57 -2.90 16.06
N GLY A 79 -10.59 -2.31 17.26
CA GLY A 79 -9.69 -2.70 18.36
C GLY A 79 -8.24 -2.20 18.23
N LEU A 80 -7.93 -1.35 17.24
CA LEU A 80 -6.60 -0.76 17.06
C LEU A 80 -6.58 0.73 17.40
N SER A 81 -5.44 1.20 17.92
CA SER A 81 -5.16 2.63 17.95
C SER A 81 -4.91 3.18 16.54
N PRO A 82 -5.15 4.48 16.28
CA PRO A 82 -4.86 5.09 14.98
C PRO A 82 -3.41 4.89 14.51
N GLN A 83 -2.45 4.84 15.45
CA GLN A 83 -1.05 4.59 15.16
C GLN A 83 -0.80 3.14 14.72
N GLN A 84 -1.46 2.17 15.36
CA GLN A 84 -1.35 0.75 15.00
C GLN A 84 -1.97 0.50 13.62
N ALA A 85 -3.15 1.06 13.35
CA ALA A 85 -3.79 0.96 12.04
C ALA A 85 -2.89 1.54 10.94
N ARG A 86 -2.35 2.76 11.17
CA ARG A 86 -1.42 3.41 10.23
C ARG A 86 -0.19 2.56 9.96
N LEU A 87 0.46 2.02 10.99
CA LEU A 87 1.64 1.17 10.83
C LEU A 87 1.35 -0.06 9.95
N ARG A 88 0.27 -0.80 10.27
CA ARG A 88 -0.12 -1.99 9.51
C ARG A 88 -0.39 -1.66 8.05
N LEU A 89 -1.08 -0.56 7.78
CA LEU A 89 -1.39 -0.14 6.41
C LEU A 89 -0.17 0.37 5.65
N THR A 90 0.80 0.99 6.32
CA THR A 90 2.09 1.32 5.69
C THR A 90 2.90 0.07 5.33
N LEU A 91 2.81 -1.01 6.11
CA LEU A 91 3.44 -2.29 5.78
C LEU A 91 2.77 -2.95 4.58
N VAL A 92 1.43 -2.98 4.55
CA VAL A 92 0.66 -3.41 3.38
C VAL A 92 1.09 -2.63 2.13
N ALA A 93 1.15 -1.30 2.22
CA ALA A 93 1.58 -0.46 1.10
C ALA A 93 3.02 -0.77 0.66
N SER A 94 3.93 -1.00 1.62
CA SER A 94 5.33 -1.37 1.35
C SER A 94 5.42 -2.70 0.61
N HIS A 95 4.64 -3.68 1.03
CA HIS A 95 4.58 -5.00 0.38
C HIS A 95 4.13 -4.85 -1.08
N LEU A 96 2.98 -4.22 -1.28
CA LEU A 96 2.37 -4.06 -2.60
C LEU A 96 3.25 -3.24 -3.55
N LEU A 97 3.78 -2.10 -3.10
CA LEU A 97 4.69 -1.29 -3.92
C LEU A 97 6.00 -2.01 -4.22
N GLY A 98 6.54 -2.77 -3.25
CA GLY A 98 7.70 -3.63 -3.46
C GLY A 98 7.44 -4.66 -4.57
N THR A 99 6.24 -5.27 -4.58
CA THR A 99 5.82 -6.16 -5.66
C THR A 99 5.83 -5.46 -7.02
N VAL A 100 5.24 -4.26 -7.13
CA VAL A 100 5.27 -3.49 -8.40
C VAL A 100 6.69 -3.19 -8.86
N VAL A 101 7.58 -2.82 -7.94
CA VAL A 101 8.96 -2.49 -8.28
C VAL A 101 9.68 -3.73 -8.83
N ILE A 102 9.61 -4.86 -8.12
CA ILE A 102 10.28 -6.12 -8.51
C ILE A 102 9.67 -6.72 -9.78
N ARG A 103 8.34 -6.90 -9.80
CA ARG A 103 7.59 -7.52 -10.90
C ARG A 103 7.44 -6.58 -12.09
N GLY A 104 6.88 -5.39 -11.86
CA GLY A 104 6.38 -4.52 -12.92
C GLY A 104 7.40 -3.52 -13.48
N LEU A 105 8.32 -3.02 -12.66
CA LEU A 105 9.33 -2.07 -13.11
C LEU A 105 10.64 -2.74 -13.52
N MET A 106 11.10 -3.74 -12.74
CA MET A 106 12.37 -4.43 -12.98
C MET A 106 12.21 -5.73 -13.78
N GLY A 107 10.99 -6.28 -13.90
CA GLY A 107 10.75 -7.49 -14.68
C GLY A 107 11.45 -8.73 -14.10
N VAL A 108 11.60 -8.81 -12.78
CA VAL A 108 12.30 -9.91 -12.12
C VAL A 108 11.44 -11.16 -12.13
N GLU A 109 12.01 -12.27 -12.59
CA GLU A 109 11.36 -13.59 -12.60
C GLU A 109 11.61 -14.38 -11.30
N PRO A 110 10.73 -15.34 -10.94
CA PRO A 110 9.46 -15.69 -11.59
C PRO A 110 8.25 -14.73 -11.37
N PRO A 111 8.28 -13.70 -10.48
CA PRO A 111 7.11 -12.85 -10.29
C PRO A 111 6.62 -12.15 -11.55
N ALA A 112 7.50 -11.73 -12.48
CA ALA A 112 7.10 -11.05 -13.71
C ALA A 112 6.17 -11.89 -14.60
N GLY A 113 6.37 -13.21 -14.66
CA GLY A 113 5.56 -14.11 -15.48
C GLY A 113 4.22 -14.56 -14.91
N LEU A 114 3.87 -14.21 -13.66
CA LEU A 114 2.60 -14.66 -13.06
C LEU A 114 1.39 -13.95 -13.67
N ASP A 115 0.25 -14.63 -13.78
CA ASP A 115 -1.03 -13.96 -14.08
C ASP A 115 -1.60 -13.24 -12.85
N ALA A 116 -2.66 -12.46 -13.08
CA ALA A 116 -3.29 -11.63 -12.05
C ALA A 116 -3.87 -12.46 -10.90
N GLU A 117 -4.60 -13.54 -11.19
CA GLU A 117 -5.21 -14.39 -10.15
C GLU A 117 -4.13 -15.06 -9.30
N ARG A 118 -3.06 -15.55 -9.92
CA ARG A 118 -1.96 -16.15 -9.17
C ARG A 118 -1.23 -15.12 -8.31
N LEU A 119 -1.15 -13.87 -8.76
CA LEU A 119 -0.61 -12.78 -7.95
C LEU A 119 -1.50 -12.49 -6.74
N VAL A 120 -2.83 -12.51 -6.90
CA VAL A 120 -3.78 -12.35 -5.80
C VAL A 120 -3.58 -13.46 -4.75
N GLU A 121 -3.55 -14.72 -5.20
CA GLU A 121 -3.37 -15.90 -4.32
C GLU A 121 -2.07 -15.84 -3.48
N LEU A 122 -1.00 -15.29 -4.05
CA LEU A 122 0.31 -15.21 -3.38
C LEU A 122 0.43 -13.99 -2.45
N LEU A 123 -0.21 -12.87 -2.80
CA LEU A 123 -0.15 -11.64 -2.01
C LEU A 123 -1.12 -11.66 -0.83
N GLU A 124 -2.28 -12.28 -0.97
CA GLU A 124 -3.34 -12.28 0.06
C GLU A 124 -2.83 -12.72 1.45
N PRO A 125 -2.09 -13.84 1.60
CA PRO A 125 -1.65 -14.29 2.92
C PRO A 125 -0.68 -13.31 3.57
N ALA A 126 0.14 -12.63 2.76
CA ALA A 126 1.10 -11.66 3.27
C ALA A 126 0.42 -10.36 3.72
N ILE A 127 -0.55 -9.86 2.94
CA ILE A 127 -1.36 -8.70 3.34
C ILE A 127 -2.19 -9.02 4.58
N ARG A 128 -2.71 -10.24 4.70
CA ARG A 128 -3.37 -10.73 5.91
C ARG A 128 -2.43 -10.69 7.11
N ALA A 129 -1.17 -11.11 6.95
CA ALA A 129 -0.18 -11.07 8.01
C ALA A 129 0.18 -9.63 8.42
N ASP A 130 0.37 -8.72 7.46
CA ASP A 130 0.63 -7.30 7.71
C ASP A 130 -0.52 -6.64 8.48
N LEU A 131 -1.77 -6.98 8.13
CA LEU A 131 -2.98 -6.52 8.83
C LEU A 131 -3.17 -7.16 10.21
N ALA A 132 -2.60 -8.33 10.45
CA ALA A 132 -2.67 -9.04 11.73
C ALA A 132 -1.51 -8.67 12.68
N LEU A 133 -0.52 -7.89 12.23
CA LEU A 133 0.70 -7.61 12.99
C LEU A 133 0.39 -7.11 14.41
N GLY A 134 0.89 -7.81 15.43
CA GLY A 134 0.72 -7.41 16.83
C GLY A 134 1.16 -5.98 17.12
N ALA A 135 0.74 -5.42 18.26
CA ALA A 135 1.18 -4.09 18.66
C ALA A 135 2.72 -4.02 18.61
N PRO A 136 3.32 -3.02 17.93
CA PRO A 136 4.77 -2.85 18.00
C PRO A 136 5.16 -2.65 19.47
N PRO A 137 6.33 -3.15 19.90
CA PRO A 137 6.81 -2.91 21.26
C PRO A 137 6.82 -1.40 21.52
N LYS A 138 6.40 -1.00 22.73
CA LYS A 138 6.17 0.41 23.10
C LYS A 138 7.44 1.30 23.01
N ASP A 139 8.61 0.70 22.79
CA ASP A 139 9.92 1.33 22.93
C ASP A 139 10.70 1.44 21.60
N GLY A 140 10.01 1.62 20.47
CA GLY A 140 10.63 1.66 19.14
C GLY A 140 11.01 3.05 18.59
N HIS A 141 10.54 4.14 19.20
CA HIS A 141 10.96 5.49 18.81
C HIS A 141 12.08 5.95 19.75
N ARG A 142 13.31 5.44 19.55
CA ARG A 142 14.47 6.24 19.94
C ARG A 142 14.39 7.50 19.11
N ALA A 143 13.98 8.60 19.75
CA ALA A 143 14.16 9.93 19.21
C ALA A 143 15.61 9.99 18.68
N ARG A 144 15.78 10.40 17.42
CA ARG A 144 17.11 10.82 16.96
C ARG A 144 17.59 11.82 18.01
N PRO A 145 18.77 11.64 18.63
CA PRO A 145 19.30 12.69 19.48
C PRO A 145 19.32 13.94 18.63
N GLU A 146 18.59 14.96 19.07
CA GLU A 146 18.65 16.29 18.49
C GLU A 146 20.12 16.67 18.50
N ASP A 147 20.65 16.86 17.29
CA ASP A 147 21.96 17.37 17.00
C ASP A 147 22.21 18.57 17.89
N ASP A 148 23.14 18.38 18.84
CA ASP A 148 23.68 19.37 19.77
C ASP A 148 24.40 20.45 18.95
N ARG A 149 23.60 21.29 18.28
CA ARG A 149 24.03 22.55 17.68
C ARG A 149 23.62 23.67 18.61
N GLY A 150 24.37 23.79 19.70
CA GLY A 150 24.11 24.84 20.67
C GLY A 150 25.16 25.05 21.76
N ARG A 151 26.46 25.10 21.44
CA ARG A 151 27.42 26.14 21.93
C ARG A 151 28.85 25.91 21.47
#